data_AF-A0A971JZ12-F1
#
_entry.id   AF-A0A971JZ12-F1
#
_cell.length_a   1.000
_cell.length_b   1.000
_cell.length_c   1.000
_cell.angle_alpha   90.00
_cell.angle_beta   90.00
_cell.angle_gamma   90.00
#
_symmetry.space_group_name_H-M   'P 1'
#
loop_
_entity.id
_entity.type
_entity.pdbx_description
1 polymer ?
#
loop_
_entity_poly.entity_id
_entity_poly.type
_entity_poly.pdbx_seq_one_letter_code
_entity_poly.pdbx_strand_id
1 'polypeptide(L)'
;MTPIQVDILLALRQRQCLPVASFSLAKTGDETRYNVALAPVYLSSPQDTMEQVKDLGNQLSLLEDMNLLTLDYDLPLRNYSDEEYKTSALYAYFVRTVEEAAQLPDSTFDTPQLELGSMVLTKAGEDFVDTLLA
;
A
#
# COMPACT_ATOMS: atom_id res chain seq x y z
N MET A 1 15.72 -12.19 -6.68
CA MET A 1 15.26 -10.85 -7.10
C MET A 1 14.54 -10.99 -8.43
N THR A 2 13.30 -10.52 -8.53
CA THR A 2 12.55 -10.47 -9.80
C THR A 2 12.84 -9.16 -10.54
N PRO A 3 12.55 -9.04 -11.86
CA PRO A 3 12.68 -7.76 -12.57
C PRO A 3 11.88 -6.63 -11.92
N ILE A 4 10.65 -6.93 -11.49
CA ILE A 4 9.78 -5.96 -10.80
C ILE A 4 10.42 -5.47 -9.49
N GLN A 5 11.03 -6.36 -8.72
CA GLN A 5 11.73 -5.98 -7.49
C GLN A 5 12.91 -5.03 -7.77
N VAL A 6 13.67 -5.28 -8.83
CA VAL A 6 14.76 -4.38 -9.25
C VAL A 6 14.20 -3.01 -9.65
N ASP A 7 13.12 -2.99 -10.44
CA ASP A 7 12.48 -1.74 -10.87
C ASP A 7 11.97 -0.90 -9.70
N ILE A 8 11.38 -1.53 -8.67
CA ILE A 8 10.93 -0.85 -7.44
C ILE A 8 12.13 -0.21 -6.72
N LEU A 9 13.21 -0.95 -6.52
CA LEU A 9 14.38 -0.45 -5.80
C LEU A 9 15.05 0.70 -6.55
N LEU A 10 15.15 0.60 -7.88
CA LEU A 10 15.64 1.69 -8.73
C LEU A 10 14.72 2.92 -8.70
N ALA A 11 13.39 2.70 -8.71
CA ALA A 11 12.42 3.77 -8.60
C ALA A 11 12.53 4.50 -7.26
N LEU A 12 12.74 3.78 -6.16
CA LEU A 12 13.00 4.35 -4.84
C LEU A 12 14.33 5.09 -4.79
N ARG A 13 15.41 4.56 -5.38
CA ARG A 13 16.70 5.27 -5.47
C ARG A 13 16.56 6.63 -6.17
N GLN A 14 15.79 6.66 -7.26
CA GLN A 14 15.56 7.88 -8.02
C GLN A 14 14.70 8.91 -7.28
N ARG A 15 13.64 8.46 -6.58
CA ARG A 15 12.63 9.33 -5.96
C ARG A 15 12.84 9.54 -4.46
N GLN A 16 13.79 8.82 -3.86
CA GLN A 16 14.11 8.72 -2.42
C GLN A 16 12.99 8.13 -1.55
N CYS A 17 11.74 8.31 -1.96
CA CYS A 17 10.56 7.75 -1.32
C CYS A 17 9.45 7.53 -2.35
N LEU A 18 8.54 6.60 -2.06
CA LEU A 18 7.30 6.38 -2.79
C LEU A 18 6.13 6.30 -1.80
N PRO A 19 4.90 6.63 -2.23
CA PRO A 19 3.72 6.45 -1.38
C PRO A 19 3.44 4.95 -1.18
N VAL A 20 2.76 4.58 -0.11
CA VAL A 20 2.11 3.27 0.02
C VAL A 20 0.78 3.50 0.73
N ALA A 21 -0.19 2.62 0.52
CA ALA A 21 -1.46 2.68 1.23
C ALA A 21 -1.84 1.34 1.85
N SER A 22 -2.75 1.40 2.82
CA SER A 22 -3.44 0.28 3.41
C SER A 22 -4.94 0.52 3.31
N PHE A 23 -5.68 -0.50 2.88
CA PHE A 23 -7.14 -0.47 2.88
C PHE A 23 -7.61 -1.23 4.12
N SER A 24 -8.25 -0.50 5.02
CA SER A 24 -8.62 -1.00 6.34
C SER A 24 -10.09 -0.85 6.62
N LEU A 25 -10.58 -1.69 7.53
CA LEU A 25 -11.96 -1.80 7.94
C LEU A 25 -12.05 -1.32 9.39
N ALA A 26 -13.02 -0.46 9.67
CA ALA A 26 -13.31 0.00 11.02
C ALA A 26 -14.79 -0.17 11.39
N LYS A 27 -15.08 -0.15 12.68
CA LYS A 27 -16.45 -0.07 13.21
C LYS A 27 -16.72 1.32 13.76
N THR A 28 -17.79 1.95 13.28
CA THR A 28 -18.23 3.25 13.81
C THR A 28 -18.53 3.15 15.30
N GLY A 29 -17.88 4.01 16.10
CA GLY A 29 -18.06 4.07 17.54
C GLY A 29 -17.27 3.04 18.35
N ASP A 30 -16.43 2.23 17.72
CA ASP A 30 -15.53 1.28 18.39
C ASP A 30 -14.12 1.33 17.76
N GLU A 31 -13.26 2.19 18.32
CA GLU A 31 -11.88 2.40 17.86
C GLU A 31 -11.00 1.14 17.98
N THR A 32 -11.41 0.15 18.78
CA THR A 32 -10.66 -1.11 18.93
C THR A 32 -10.98 -2.12 17.82
N ARG A 33 -12.10 -1.95 17.12
CA ARG A 33 -12.52 -2.79 16.00
C ARG A 33 -11.97 -2.25 14.69
N TYR A 34 -10.80 -2.76 14.37
CA TYR A 34 -10.04 -2.42 13.19
C TYR A 34 -9.43 -3.68 12.55
N ASN A 35 -9.35 -3.72 11.21
CA ASN A 35 -8.68 -4.79 10.48
C ASN A 35 -8.13 -4.31 9.14
N VAL A 36 -6.92 -4.76 8.77
CA VAL A 36 -6.33 -4.47 7.46
C VAL A 36 -6.85 -5.48 6.43
N ALA A 37 -7.59 -5.00 5.43
CA ALA A 37 -8.15 -5.83 4.37
C ALA A 37 -7.15 -6.06 3.23
N LEU A 38 -6.35 -5.04 2.89
CA LEU A 38 -5.34 -5.13 1.84
C LEU A 38 -4.17 -4.18 2.14
N ALA A 39 -2.99 -4.77 2.32
CA ALA A 39 -1.71 -4.07 2.41
C ALA A 39 -0.57 -5.02 1.99
N PRO A 40 0.52 -4.49 1.41
CA PRO A 40 0.67 -3.10 0.97
C PRO A 40 -0.04 -2.83 -0.36
N VAL A 41 -0.62 -1.64 -0.48
CA VAL A 41 -1.24 -1.14 -1.73
C VAL A 41 -0.32 -0.08 -2.33
N TYR A 42 0.16 -0.34 -3.54
CA TYR A 42 0.80 0.66 -4.38
C TYR A 42 0.11 0.65 -5.75
N LEU A 43 -0.34 1.82 -6.20
CA LEU A 43 -0.95 1.99 -7.52
C LEU A 43 0.10 2.56 -8.47
N SER A 44 0.33 1.87 -9.59
CA SER A 44 1.03 2.43 -10.75
C SER A 44 0.07 3.20 -11.66
N SER A 45 -1.23 2.90 -11.57
CA SER A 45 -2.32 3.57 -12.27
C SER A 45 -3.62 3.47 -11.46
N PRO A 46 -4.52 4.47 -11.52
CA PRO A 46 -5.87 4.38 -10.94
C PRO A 46 -6.73 3.22 -11.49
N GLN A 47 -6.33 2.62 -12.61
CA GLN A 47 -7.02 1.50 -13.25
C GLN A 47 -6.39 0.13 -12.92
N ASP A 48 -5.40 0.08 -12.03
CA ASP A 48 -4.81 -1.19 -11.61
C ASP A 48 -5.87 -2.10 -10.99
N THR A 49 -5.85 -3.36 -11.44
CA THR A 49 -6.74 -4.40 -10.94
C THR A 49 -6.28 -4.90 -9.57
N MET A 50 -7.19 -5.54 -8.84
CA MET A 50 -6.86 -6.16 -7.55
C MET A 50 -5.72 -7.18 -7.65
N GLU A 51 -5.67 -7.97 -8.72
CA GLU A 51 -4.62 -8.97 -8.94
C GLU A 51 -3.25 -8.30 -9.10
N GLN A 52 -3.15 -7.27 -9.94
CA GLN A 52 -1.91 -6.51 -10.13
C GLN A 52 -1.43 -5.86 -8.83
N VAL A 53 -2.34 -5.27 -8.06
CA VAL A 53 -2.01 -4.66 -6.77
C VAL A 53 -1.55 -5.70 -5.77
N LYS A 54 -2.19 -6.87 -5.71
CA LYS A 54 -1.76 -7.96 -4.81
C LYS A 54 -0.40 -8.53 -5.22
N ASP A 55 -0.15 -8.71 -6.50
CA ASP A 55 1.12 -9.20 -7.00
C ASP A 55 2.26 -8.23 -6.67
N LEU A 56 2.03 -6.93 -6.89
CA LEU A 56 2.99 -5.89 -6.55
C LEU A 56 3.19 -5.78 -5.03
N GLY A 57 2.10 -5.85 -4.26
CA GLY A 57 2.14 -5.84 -2.81
C GLY A 57 2.97 -6.99 -2.25
N ASN A 58 2.83 -8.19 -2.80
CA ASN A 58 3.67 -9.33 -2.46
C ASN A 58 5.15 -9.07 -2.78
N GLN A 59 5.48 -8.40 -3.89
CA GLN A 59 6.88 -8.04 -4.17
C GLN A 59 7.43 -7.06 -3.14
N LEU A 60 6.64 -6.06 -2.72
CA LEU A 60 7.02 -5.10 -1.69
C LEU A 60 7.26 -5.78 -0.34
N SER A 61 6.35 -6.65 0.11
CA SER A 61 6.52 -7.41 1.35
C SER A 61 7.78 -8.29 1.31
N LEU A 62 8.07 -8.94 0.19
CA LEU A 62 9.30 -9.72 0.05
C LEU A 62 10.56 -8.85 0.10
N LEU A 63 10.52 -7.63 -0.43
CA LEU A 63 11.65 -6.68 -0.34
C LEU A 63 11.84 -6.16 1.09
N GLU A 64 10.75 -5.92 1.80
CA GLU A 64 10.75 -5.57 3.22
C GLU A 64 11.31 -6.71 4.09
N ASP A 65 10.88 -7.95 3.85
CA ASP A 65 11.39 -9.15 4.52
C ASP A 65 12.91 -9.33 4.30
N MET A 66 13.42 -8.92 3.14
CA MET A 66 14.84 -8.90 2.81
C MET A 66 15.58 -7.69 3.42
N ASN A 67 14.90 -6.81 4.16
CA ASN A 67 15.41 -5.57 4.72
C ASN A 67 15.98 -4.64 3.63
N LEU A 68 15.41 -4.62 2.43
CA LEU A 68 15.84 -3.73 1.34
C LEU A 68 15.04 -2.43 1.28
N LEU A 69 13.81 -2.44 1.80
CA LEU A 69 12.98 -1.25 1.99
C LEU A 69 12.21 -1.36 3.31
N THR A 70 11.63 -0.27 3.75
CA THR A 70 10.67 -0.23 4.86
C THR A 70 9.36 0.37 4.40
N LEU A 71 8.24 -0.16 4.89
CA LEU A 71 6.92 0.41 4.73
C LEU A 71 6.49 1.05 6.06
N ASP A 72 6.20 2.35 6.04
CA ASP A 72 5.82 3.10 7.23
C ASP A 72 4.47 3.81 7.01
N TYR A 73 3.43 3.30 7.67
CA TYR A 73 2.05 3.82 7.60
C TYR A 73 1.78 4.97 8.57
N ASP A 74 2.71 5.29 9.47
CA ASP A 74 2.63 6.45 10.38
C ASP A 74 3.25 7.71 9.74
N LEU A 75 4.01 7.54 8.65
CA LEU A 75 4.70 8.61 7.93
C LEU A 75 4.20 8.76 6.48
N PRO A 76 2.99 9.33 6.26
CA PRO A 76 2.54 9.67 4.92
C PRO A 76 3.41 10.75 4.26
N LEU A 77 3.57 10.66 2.95
CA LEU A 77 4.28 11.68 2.17
C LEU A 77 3.49 12.99 2.15
N ARG A 78 4.05 14.06 2.71
CA ARG A 78 3.39 15.38 2.87
C ARG A 78 2.82 15.99 1.58
N ASN A 79 3.41 15.68 0.43
CA ASN A 79 3.02 16.24 -0.87
C ASN A 79 2.36 15.20 -1.79
N TYR A 80 2.06 14.01 -1.28
CA TYR A 80 1.35 12.99 -2.04
C TYR A 80 -0.12 13.03 -1.68
N SER A 81 -0.96 13.23 -2.69
CA SER A 81 -2.41 13.31 -2.52
C SER A 81 -3.02 11.91 -2.49
N ASP A 82 -4.00 11.70 -1.61
CA ASP A 82 -4.82 10.50 -1.59
C ASP A 82 -5.81 10.41 -2.77
N GLU A 83 -5.91 11.46 -3.60
CA GLU A 83 -6.84 11.51 -4.74
C GLU A 83 -6.58 10.40 -5.76
N GLU A 84 -5.34 9.99 -5.98
CA GLU A 84 -5.01 8.87 -6.88
C GLU A 84 -5.64 7.55 -6.39
N TYR A 85 -5.61 7.31 -5.07
CA TYR A 85 -6.26 6.16 -4.46
C TYR A 85 -7.78 6.32 -4.45
N LYS A 86 -8.30 7.48 -4.05
CA LYS A 86 -9.75 7.75 -3.96
C LYS A 86 -10.46 7.66 -5.31
N THR A 87 -9.77 8.00 -6.40
CA THR A 87 -10.30 7.90 -7.78
C THR A 87 -10.03 6.55 -8.44
N SER A 88 -9.33 5.64 -7.76
CA SER A 88 -9.01 4.31 -8.30
C SER A 88 -10.23 3.39 -8.34
N ALA A 89 -10.28 2.54 -9.38
CA ALA A 89 -11.31 1.52 -9.52
C ALA A 89 -11.30 0.53 -8.33
N LEU A 90 -10.09 0.21 -7.83
CA LEU A 90 -9.91 -0.71 -6.72
C LEU A 90 -10.45 -0.15 -5.40
N TYR A 91 -10.19 1.12 -5.09
CA TYR A 91 -10.71 1.75 -3.88
C TYR A 91 -12.23 1.92 -3.94
N ALA A 92 -12.78 2.31 -5.10
CA ALA A 92 -14.22 2.37 -5.30
C ALA A 92 -14.89 1.01 -5.10
N TYR A 93 -14.27 -0.07 -5.60
CA TYR A 93 -14.74 -1.44 -5.36
C TYR A 93 -14.70 -1.78 -3.86
N PHE A 94 -13.60 -1.48 -3.17
CA PHE A 94 -13.44 -1.72 -1.74
C PHE A 94 -14.52 -1.03 -0.92
N VAL A 95 -14.72 0.28 -1.12
CA VAL A 95 -15.75 1.08 -0.44
C VAL A 95 -17.12 0.44 -0.61
N ARG A 96 -17.51 0.10 -1.85
CA ARG A 96 -18.81 -0.53 -2.12
C ARG A 96 -18.96 -1.85 -1.38
N THR A 97 -17.94 -2.70 -1.35
CA THR A 97 -17.98 -3.98 -0.63
C THR A 97 -18.16 -3.81 0.88
N VAL A 98 -17.53 -2.79 1.46
CA VAL A 98 -17.71 -2.47 2.89
C VAL A 98 -19.12 -1.94 3.16
N GLU A 99 -19.62 -1.04 2.32
CA GLU A 99 -20.97 -0.48 2.45
C GLU A 99 -22.06 -1.55 2.31
N GLU A 100 -21.89 -2.51 1.37
CA GLU A 100 -22.78 -3.65 1.22
C GLU A 100 -22.76 -4.56 2.45
N ALA A 101 -21.58 -4.86 2.99
CA ALA A 101 -21.43 -5.67 4.20
C ALA A 101 -22.00 -4.97 5.45
N ALA A 102 -21.94 -3.63 5.51
CA ALA A 102 -22.50 -2.84 6.60
C ALA A 102 -24.02 -2.96 6.75
N GLN A 103 -24.73 -3.32 5.67
CA GLN A 103 -26.20 -3.51 5.68
C GLN A 103 -26.63 -4.83 6.34
N LEU A 104 -25.70 -5.76 6.56
CA LEU A 104 -26.03 -7.04 7.17
C LEU A 104 -26.27 -6.88 8.68
N PRO A 105 -27.27 -7.58 9.24
CA PRO A 105 -27.39 -7.71 10.69
C PRO A 105 -26.07 -8.24 11.27
N ASP A 106 -25.63 -7.67 12.40
CA ASP A 106 -24.40 -8.03 13.10
C ASP A 106 -23.09 -7.76 12.33
N SER A 107 -23.10 -6.83 11.38
CA SER A 107 -21.90 -6.47 10.63
C SER A 107 -20.74 -6.02 11.53
N THR A 108 -19.61 -6.73 11.40
CA THR A 108 -18.38 -6.54 12.19
C THR A 108 -17.70 -5.21 11.90
N PHE A 109 -17.78 -4.73 10.66
CA PHE A 109 -17.17 -3.48 10.18
C PHE A 109 -18.15 -2.74 9.27
N ASP A 110 -18.16 -1.42 9.35
CA ASP A 110 -19.09 -0.59 8.56
C ASP A 110 -18.43 0.61 7.89
N THR A 111 -17.15 0.84 8.14
CA THR A 111 -16.42 2.01 7.66
C THR A 111 -15.18 1.59 6.88
N PRO A 112 -15.06 1.93 5.58
CA PRO A 112 -13.81 1.78 4.85
C PRO A 112 -12.85 2.89 5.24
N GLN A 113 -11.58 2.54 5.40
CA GLN A 113 -10.49 3.48 5.68
C GLN A 113 -9.37 3.34 4.66
N LEU A 114 -8.80 4.48 4.30
CA LEU A 114 -7.59 4.60 3.50
C LEU A 114 -6.51 5.19 4.38
N GLU A 115 -5.49 4.42 4.67
CA GLU A 115 -4.31 4.88 5.39
C GLU A 115 -3.17 5.07 4.41
N LEU A 116 -2.55 6.25 4.44
CA LEU A 116 -1.40 6.56 3.62
C LEU A 116 -0.12 6.41 4.46
N GLY A 117 0.89 5.84 3.83
CA GLY A 117 2.24 5.73 4.35
C GLY A 117 3.27 6.13 3.30
N SER A 118 4.52 5.83 3.63
CA SER A 118 5.64 5.95 2.72
C SER A 118 6.46 4.67 2.70
N MET A 119 7.19 4.50 1.60
CA MET A 119 8.20 3.48 1.46
C MET A 119 9.53 4.13 1.09
N VAL A 120 10.61 3.65 1.70
CA VAL A 120 11.97 4.15 1.51
C VAL A 120 12.95 2.99 1.47
N LEU A 121 14.11 3.17 0.82
CA LEU A 121 15.19 2.19 0.90
C LEU A 121 15.78 2.17 2.32
N THR A 122 16.11 0.98 2.78
CA THR A 122 17.01 0.85 3.95
C THR A 122 18.44 1.12 3.52
N LYS A 123 19.35 1.20 4.50
CA LYS A 123 20.79 1.23 4.19
C LYS A 123 21.24 0.03 3.35
N ALA A 124 20.73 -1.17 3.63
CA ALA A 124 21.04 -2.37 2.85
C ALA A 124 20.45 -2.30 1.44
N GLY A 125 19.26 -1.73 1.28
CA GLY A 125 18.66 -1.45 -0.03
C GLY A 125 19.49 -0.49 -0.87
N GLU A 126 19.95 0.62 -0.27
CA GLU A 126 20.83 1.58 -0.94
C GLU A 126 22.14 0.93 -1.42
N ASP A 127 22.81 0.17 -0.54
CA ASP A 127 24.06 -0.52 -0.89
C ASP A 127 23.86 -1.57 -2.00
N PHE A 128 22.70 -2.25 -1.97
CA PHE A 128 22.32 -3.20 -3.01
C PHE A 128 22.11 -2.52 -4.37
N VAL A 129 21.38 -1.40 -4.41
CA VAL A 129 21.15 -0.64 -5.65
C VAL A 129 22.45 -0.06 -6.19
N ASP A 130 23.34 0.46 -5.32
CA ASP A 130 24.64 0.97 -5.74
C ASP A 130 25.48 -0.12 -6.41
N THR A 131 25.38 -1.38 -5.95
CA THR A 131 26.05 -2.53 -6.59
C THR A 131 25.45 -2.86 -7.96
N LEU A 132 24.15 -2.65 -8.17
CA LEU A 132 23.50 -2.88 -9.47
C LEU A 132 23.88 -1.83 -10.53
N LEU A 133 24.25 -0.62 -10.09
CA LEU A 133 24.55 0.52 -10.96
C LEU A 133 26.05 0.68 -11.27
N ALA A 134 26.92 -0.09 -10.60
CA ALA A 134 28.37 -0.09 -10.77
C ALA A 134 28.83 -0.90 -12.00
#